data_AF-A0A7W1BN12-F1
#
_entry.id   AF-A0A7W1BN12-F1
#
_cell.length_a   1.000
_cell.length_b   1.000
_cell.length_c   1.000
_cell.angle_alpha   90.00
_cell.angle_beta   90.00
_cell.angle_gamma   90.00
#
_symmetry.space_group_name_H-M   'P 1'
#
loop_
_entity.id
_entity.type
_entity.pdbx_description
1 polymer ?
#
loop_
_entity_poly.entity_id
_entity_poly.type
_entity_poly.pdbx_seq_one_letter_code
_entity_poly.pdbx_strand_id
1 'polypeptide(L)'
;LDVSRHFMPKEFVKKYIDLLALHKMNTFHWHLTDDQGWRLEIRKYPRLTEVGAWRKETLVGRHEKDPAKRVFDGERHGGFYTQDDVREIVAYAKARHITVVPEIEMPGHARAAIAAYPHLGVVDDTLEVLTVWADNQSILNAEMRTVEFMQDVLTETLQLFPSKFIHVGGDEAVKTLWKSSPRVQARMRELRINDEDELQSWFIRQMSVFLTKRGRRLVGWDEILEGGLPPSTTVMSWRGTRGGIAAARQGHDVIMAPSSHLYFDHYQSRDREGEPLAIGGFTPIDSVYAFEPVPRDLEARFAHHILGAQGQIWTEYIKGPKQVEYMAYPRMTALAEVLWTPKSRKDFAGFMQRMGTHAKRLEILDVGFRAVER
;
A
#
# COMPACT_ATOMS: atom_id res chain seq x y z
N LEU A 1 -0.94 -5.72 -0.78
CA LEU A 1 0.10 -6.33 -1.63
C LEU A 1 0.60 -5.28 -2.58
N ASP A 2 1.88 -4.95 -2.48
CA ASP A 2 2.59 -4.09 -3.41
C ASP A 2 2.95 -4.88 -4.67
N VAL A 3 2.39 -4.44 -5.80
CA VAL A 3 2.73 -4.95 -7.13
C VAL A 3 3.45 -3.90 -7.97
N SER A 4 3.72 -2.73 -7.38
CA SER A 4 4.42 -1.63 -8.01
C SER A 4 5.93 -1.86 -7.98
N ARG A 5 6.51 -2.12 -6.80
CA ARG A 5 7.98 -2.28 -6.67
C ARG A 5 8.45 -3.53 -7.42
N HIS A 6 7.77 -4.66 -7.27
CA HIS A 6 7.89 -5.81 -8.17
C HIS A 6 6.52 -6.30 -8.66
N PHE A 7 6.40 -6.49 -9.98
CA PHE A 7 5.13 -6.90 -10.60
C PHE A 7 4.83 -8.35 -10.27
N MET A 8 3.57 -8.63 -9.96
CA MET A 8 3.09 -9.98 -9.65
C MET A 8 2.15 -10.48 -10.74
N PRO A 9 2.36 -11.68 -11.31
CA PRO A 9 1.47 -12.21 -12.33
C PRO A 9 0.02 -12.35 -11.84
N LYS A 10 -0.94 -12.16 -12.74
CA LYS A 10 -2.38 -12.30 -12.47
C LYS A 10 -2.75 -13.61 -11.76
N GLU A 11 -2.20 -14.73 -12.22
CA GLU A 11 -2.48 -16.04 -11.60
C GLU A 11 -1.95 -16.12 -10.17
N PHE A 12 -0.84 -15.45 -9.85
CA PHE A 12 -0.39 -15.33 -8.47
C PHE A 12 -1.34 -14.46 -7.63
N VAL A 13 -1.84 -13.35 -8.16
CA VAL A 13 -2.83 -12.52 -7.44
C VAL A 13 -4.08 -13.33 -7.10
N LYS A 14 -4.57 -14.17 -8.04
CA LYS A 14 -5.70 -15.10 -7.80
C LYS A 14 -5.37 -16.13 -6.72
N LYS A 15 -4.18 -16.77 -6.77
CA LYS A 15 -3.71 -17.67 -5.71
C LYS A 15 -3.62 -16.96 -4.35
N TYR A 16 -3.13 -15.72 -4.32
CA TYR A 16 -3.04 -14.95 -3.09
C TYR A 16 -4.43 -14.68 -2.49
N ILE A 17 -5.43 -14.38 -3.34
CA ILE A 17 -6.84 -14.26 -2.94
C ILE A 17 -7.41 -15.57 -2.40
N ASP A 18 -7.08 -16.73 -3.01
CA ASP A 18 -7.45 -18.04 -2.44
C ASP A 18 -6.90 -18.23 -1.02
N LEU A 19 -5.64 -17.83 -0.80
CA LEU A 19 -5.03 -17.90 0.52
C LEU A 19 -5.68 -16.92 1.51
N LEU A 20 -6.03 -15.70 1.10
CA LEU A 20 -6.81 -14.78 1.94
C LEU A 20 -8.14 -15.41 2.36
N ALA A 21 -8.86 -16.02 1.42
CA ALA A 21 -10.15 -16.66 1.66
C ALA A 21 -10.02 -17.88 2.61
N LEU A 22 -8.99 -18.70 2.42
CA LEU A 22 -8.65 -19.82 3.31
C LEU A 22 -8.51 -19.37 4.77
N HIS A 23 -8.00 -18.16 4.97
CA HIS A 23 -7.79 -17.55 6.28
C HIS A 23 -8.92 -16.62 6.73
N LYS A 24 -10.07 -16.62 6.04
CA LYS A 24 -11.24 -15.75 6.33
C LYS A 24 -10.93 -14.26 6.29
N MET A 25 -9.87 -13.86 5.61
CA MET A 25 -9.63 -12.47 5.28
C MET A 25 -10.66 -12.05 4.23
N ASN A 26 -11.20 -10.85 4.35
CA ASN A 26 -12.31 -10.37 3.50
C ASN A 26 -11.95 -9.16 2.63
N THR A 27 -10.72 -8.68 2.72
CA THR A 27 -10.25 -7.48 2.03
C THR A 27 -8.88 -7.75 1.43
N PHE A 28 -8.74 -7.45 0.14
CA PHE A 28 -7.47 -7.44 -0.57
C PHE A 28 -7.17 -5.99 -0.96
N HIS A 29 -6.25 -5.37 -0.21
CA HIS A 29 -5.71 -4.06 -0.56
C HIS A 29 -4.61 -4.21 -1.61
N TRP A 30 -4.84 -3.60 -2.77
CA TRP A 30 -4.00 -3.76 -3.95
C TRP A 30 -3.29 -2.45 -4.30
N HIS A 31 -2.01 -2.39 -3.95
CA HIS A 31 -1.14 -1.24 -4.18
C HIS A 31 -0.60 -1.28 -5.61
N LEU A 32 -1.25 -0.52 -6.50
CA LEU A 32 -1.12 -0.64 -7.96
C LEU A 32 -0.14 0.36 -8.57
N THR A 33 0.27 1.39 -7.84
CA THR A 33 1.05 2.50 -8.39
C THR A 33 2.05 2.99 -7.36
N ASP A 34 3.29 3.20 -7.78
CA ASP A 34 4.33 3.84 -6.98
C ASP A 34 5.40 4.44 -7.93
N ASP A 35 6.55 4.82 -7.40
CA ASP A 35 7.63 5.44 -8.14
C ASP A 35 8.29 4.52 -9.16
N GLN A 36 8.37 3.23 -8.85
CA GLN A 36 9.05 2.20 -9.65
C GLN A 36 8.10 1.48 -10.62
N GLY A 37 6.82 1.89 -10.66
CA GLY A 37 5.81 1.19 -11.45
C GLY A 37 4.41 1.77 -11.42
N TRP A 38 3.77 1.79 -12.59
CA TRP A 38 2.33 1.95 -12.72
C TRP A 38 1.71 0.67 -13.29
N ARG A 39 0.77 0.05 -12.56
CA ARG A 39 0.30 -1.32 -12.88
C ARG A 39 -1.14 -1.41 -13.38
N LEU A 40 -1.86 -0.30 -13.50
CA LEU A 40 -3.26 -0.30 -13.92
C LEU A 40 -3.46 0.32 -15.30
N GLU A 41 -4.06 -0.38 -16.25
CA GLU A 41 -4.45 0.23 -17.53
C GLU A 41 -5.51 1.33 -17.35
N ILE A 42 -5.17 2.56 -17.74
CA ILE A 42 -6.09 3.70 -17.85
C ILE A 42 -6.17 4.08 -19.32
N ARG A 43 -7.30 3.81 -19.97
CA ARG A 43 -7.44 3.92 -21.44
C ARG A 43 -7.29 5.36 -21.91
N LYS A 44 -7.75 6.33 -21.12
CA LYS A 44 -7.58 7.75 -21.40
C LYS A 44 -6.11 8.19 -21.35
N TYR A 45 -5.26 7.48 -20.62
CA TYR A 45 -3.85 7.81 -20.40
C TYR A 45 -2.92 6.60 -20.64
N PRO A 46 -2.81 6.14 -21.91
CA PRO A 46 -2.10 4.90 -22.23
C PRO A 46 -0.61 4.93 -21.85
N ARG A 47 0.02 6.11 -21.80
CA ARG A 47 1.44 6.21 -21.41
C ARG A 47 1.71 5.77 -19.97
N LEU A 48 0.69 5.75 -19.11
CA LEU A 48 0.83 5.23 -17.74
C LEU A 48 1.30 3.76 -17.78
N THR A 49 0.89 2.97 -18.76
CA THR A 49 1.35 1.57 -18.92
C THR A 49 2.36 1.37 -20.05
N GLU A 50 2.39 2.21 -21.08
CA GLU A 50 3.44 2.14 -22.11
C GLU A 50 4.82 2.56 -21.56
N VAL A 51 4.84 3.55 -20.67
CA VAL A 51 6.05 4.09 -20.02
C VAL A 51 6.08 3.72 -18.55
N GLY A 52 5.07 4.14 -17.77
CA GLY A 52 5.08 4.04 -16.31
C GLY A 52 5.14 2.60 -15.77
N ALA A 53 4.72 1.60 -16.54
CA ALA A 53 4.82 0.19 -16.15
C ALA A 53 6.22 -0.41 -16.30
N TRP A 54 7.20 0.33 -16.81
CA TRP A 54 8.49 -0.23 -17.17
C TRP A 54 9.64 0.62 -16.66
N ARG A 55 10.58 -0.03 -15.96
CA ARG A 55 11.87 0.55 -15.60
C ARG A 55 12.99 -0.21 -16.29
N LYS A 56 14.10 0.47 -16.55
CA LYS A 56 15.22 -0.07 -17.34
C LYS A 56 16.04 -1.14 -16.61
N GLU A 57 16.08 -1.07 -15.29
CA GLU A 57 16.88 -1.94 -14.42
C GLU A 57 16.36 -1.85 -12.97
N THR A 58 16.83 -2.76 -12.11
CA THR A 58 16.51 -2.77 -10.68
C THR A 58 17.77 -2.80 -9.84
N LEU A 59 17.76 -2.06 -8.73
CA LEU A 59 18.85 -2.10 -7.75
C LEU A 59 19.11 -3.53 -7.24
N VAL A 60 20.37 -3.93 -7.22
CA VAL A 60 20.86 -5.18 -6.65
C VAL A 60 21.36 -4.94 -5.23
N GLY A 61 20.93 -5.79 -4.28
CA GLY A 61 21.32 -5.67 -2.89
C GLY A 61 20.64 -4.50 -2.18
N ARG A 62 21.16 -4.10 -1.00
CA ARG A 62 20.57 -3.04 -0.19
C ARG A 62 20.70 -1.67 -0.85
N HIS A 63 19.80 -0.75 -0.49
CA HIS A 63 19.92 0.65 -0.88
C HIS A 63 21.25 1.23 -0.43
N GLU A 64 22.05 1.69 -1.40
CA GLU A 64 23.32 2.37 -1.18
C GLU A 64 23.11 3.88 -1.34
N LYS A 65 23.54 4.64 -0.34
CA LYS A 65 23.37 6.09 -0.28
C LYS A 65 24.25 6.81 -1.29
N ASP A 66 25.44 6.26 -1.56
CA ASP A 66 26.34 6.78 -2.58
C ASP A 66 25.90 6.26 -3.97
N PRO A 67 25.34 7.11 -4.86
CA PRO A 67 24.87 6.64 -6.16
C PRO A 67 25.96 5.99 -7.01
N ALA A 68 27.23 6.35 -6.80
CA ALA A 68 28.36 5.79 -7.54
C ALA A 68 28.66 4.33 -7.17
N LYS A 69 28.14 3.84 -6.04
CA LYS A 69 28.34 2.47 -5.55
C LYS A 69 27.11 1.57 -5.78
N ARG A 70 26.03 2.11 -6.34
CA ARG A 70 24.84 1.33 -6.66
C ARG A 70 25.14 0.35 -7.78
N VAL A 71 24.68 -0.88 -7.59
CA VAL A 71 24.77 -1.94 -8.60
C VAL A 71 23.36 -2.24 -9.09
N PHE A 72 23.20 -2.39 -10.39
CA PHE A 72 21.92 -2.69 -11.04
C PHE A 72 22.04 -3.99 -11.83
N ASP A 73 20.91 -4.67 -12.01
CA ASP A 73 20.86 -5.92 -12.79
C ASP A 73 20.92 -5.68 -14.31
N GLY A 74 20.66 -4.46 -14.77
CA GLY A 74 20.59 -4.12 -16.20
C GLY A 74 19.39 -4.77 -16.90
N GLU A 75 18.41 -5.29 -16.16
CA GLU A 75 17.27 -6.02 -16.70
C GLU A 75 16.01 -5.16 -16.71
N ARG A 76 15.41 -5.00 -17.90
CA ARG A 76 14.14 -4.28 -18.03
C ARG A 76 13.05 -5.01 -17.25
N HIS A 77 12.52 -4.37 -16.23
CA HIS A 77 11.48 -4.91 -15.35
C HIS A 77 10.16 -4.19 -15.54
N GLY A 78 9.05 -4.92 -15.53
CA GLY A 78 7.73 -4.33 -15.59
C GLY A 78 6.59 -5.32 -15.74
N GLY A 79 5.50 -4.82 -16.30
CA GLY A 79 4.20 -5.49 -16.38
C GLY A 79 3.10 -4.61 -15.80
N PHE A 80 1.88 -4.83 -16.27
CA PHE A 80 0.67 -4.16 -15.82
C PHE A 80 -0.53 -5.08 -16.01
N TYR A 81 -1.64 -4.75 -15.36
CA TYR A 81 -2.93 -5.42 -15.53
C TYR A 81 -3.76 -4.62 -16.51
N THR A 82 -4.23 -5.28 -17.56
CA THR A 82 -5.28 -4.71 -18.41
C THR A 82 -6.56 -4.55 -17.61
N GLN A 83 -7.50 -3.72 -18.08
CA GLN A 83 -8.79 -3.61 -17.42
C GLN A 83 -9.54 -4.96 -17.37
N ASP A 84 -9.34 -5.84 -18.35
CA ASP A 84 -9.95 -7.17 -18.36
C ASP A 84 -9.31 -8.11 -17.32
N ASP A 85 -8.00 -8.02 -17.12
CA ASP A 85 -7.32 -8.72 -16.02
C ASP A 85 -7.88 -8.30 -14.66
N VAL A 86 -8.08 -7.00 -14.47
CA VAL A 86 -8.65 -6.45 -13.24
C VAL A 86 -10.09 -6.91 -13.06
N ARG A 87 -10.93 -6.85 -14.11
CA ARG A 87 -12.32 -7.36 -14.04
C ARG A 87 -12.36 -8.83 -13.64
N GLU A 88 -11.47 -9.66 -14.19
CA GLU A 88 -11.38 -11.07 -13.82
C GLU A 88 -10.96 -11.24 -12.36
N ILE A 89 -9.90 -10.56 -11.90
CA ILE A 89 -9.42 -10.64 -10.52
C ILE A 89 -10.50 -10.19 -9.53
N VAL A 90 -11.19 -9.08 -9.82
CA VAL A 90 -12.29 -8.57 -8.99
C VAL A 90 -13.45 -9.56 -8.94
N ALA A 91 -13.84 -10.16 -10.06
CA ALA A 91 -14.87 -11.19 -10.09
C ALA A 91 -14.45 -12.44 -9.30
N TYR A 92 -13.19 -12.86 -9.45
CA TYR A 92 -12.61 -14.00 -8.74
C TYR A 92 -12.58 -13.80 -7.22
N ALA A 93 -12.20 -12.60 -6.77
CA ALA A 93 -12.23 -12.19 -5.37
C ALA A 93 -13.66 -12.15 -4.81
N LYS A 94 -14.59 -11.58 -5.58
CA LYS A 94 -16.01 -11.50 -5.19
C LYS A 94 -16.62 -12.89 -4.96
N ALA A 95 -16.29 -13.88 -5.80
CA ALA A 95 -16.73 -15.26 -5.63
C ALA A 95 -16.25 -15.91 -4.31
N ARG A 96 -15.25 -15.31 -3.66
CA ARG A 96 -14.68 -15.71 -2.36
C ARG A 96 -15.02 -14.75 -1.23
N HIS A 97 -15.96 -13.83 -1.45
CA HIS A 97 -16.34 -12.80 -0.49
C HIS A 97 -15.20 -11.86 -0.09
N ILE A 98 -14.22 -11.66 -0.99
CA ILE A 98 -13.12 -10.72 -0.80
C ILE A 98 -13.42 -9.43 -1.58
N THR A 99 -13.38 -8.31 -0.88
CA THR A 99 -13.44 -6.97 -1.48
C THR A 99 -12.04 -6.56 -1.91
N VAL A 100 -11.88 -6.16 -3.19
CA VAL A 100 -10.62 -5.61 -3.68
C VAL A 100 -10.66 -4.09 -3.55
N VAL A 101 -9.78 -3.54 -2.71
CA VAL A 101 -9.60 -2.10 -2.51
C VAL A 101 -8.39 -1.66 -3.34
N PRO A 102 -8.59 -0.90 -4.42
CA PRO A 102 -7.47 -0.37 -5.20
C PRO A 102 -6.82 0.80 -4.46
N GLU A 103 -5.51 0.93 -4.64
CA GLU A 103 -4.74 2.10 -4.26
C GLU A 103 -4.10 2.75 -5.47
N ILE A 104 -4.36 4.04 -5.63
CA ILE A 104 -3.69 4.92 -6.58
C ILE A 104 -3.00 5.99 -5.76
N GLU A 105 -1.68 5.88 -5.63
CA GLU A 105 -0.84 6.75 -4.82
C GLU A 105 -0.87 8.20 -5.29
N MET A 106 -1.03 9.13 -4.34
CA MET A 106 -0.96 10.58 -4.56
C MET A 106 -0.86 11.37 -3.24
N PRO A 107 -0.27 12.57 -3.22
CA PRO A 107 0.47 13.20 -4.31
C PRO A 107 1.95 12.77 -4.39
N GLY A 108 2.45 12.09 -3.35
CA GLY A 108 3.74 11.39 -3.34
C GLY A 108 3.69 10.10 -4.16
N HIS A 109 4.78 9.33 -4.16
CA HIS A 109 4.87 8.03 -4.84
C HIS A 109 4.39 8.04 -6.30
N ALA A 110 4.60 9.16 -6.99
CA ALA A 110 4.00 9.46 -8.29
C ALA A 110 5.02 9.46 -9.45
N ARG A 111 6.27 9.03 -9.22
CA ARG A 111 7.34 9.12 -10.23
C ARG A 111 6.99 8.39 -11.52
N ALA A 112 6.36 7.21 -11.46
CA ALA A 112 5.96 6.48 -12.66
C ALA A 112 4.93 7.25 -13.50
N ALA A 113 3.96 7.90 -12.86
CA ALA A 113 2.97 8.75 -13.54
C ALA A 113 3.62 9.99 -14.16
N ILE A 114 4.54 10.63 -13.43
CA ILE A 114 5.26 11.82 -13.92
C ILE A 114 6.19 11.45 -15.08
N ALA A 115 6.86 10.30 -15.05
CA ALA A 115 7.67 9.81 -16.17
C ALA A 115 6.81 9.58 -17.44
N ALA A 116 5.60 9.05 -17.27
CA ALA A 116 4.65 8.89 -18.35
C ALA A 116 4.09 10.22 -18.86
N TYR A 117 3.84 11.18 -17.98
CA TYR A 117 3.26 12.48 -18.27
C TYR A 117 3.99 13.60 -17.50
N PRO A 118 5.11 14.15 -18.03
CA PRO A 118 5.97 15.08 -17.31
C PRO A 118 5.28 16.33 -16.75
N HIS A 119 4.22 16.80 -17.42
CA HIS A 119 3.44 17.97 -16.98
C HIS A 119 2.72 17.77 -15.63
N LEU A 120 2.65 16.54 -15.11
CA LEU A 120 2.13 16.26 -13.77
C LEU A 120 3.13 16.62 -12.66
N GLY A 121 4.42 16.70 -12.98
CA GLY A 121 5.48 17.03 -12.04
C GLY A 121 5.55 18.52 -11.71
N VAL A 122 6.29 18.84 -10.65
CA VAL A 122 6.59 20.23 -10.26
C VAL A 122 7.67 20.86 -11.13
N VAL A 123 8.63 20.04 -11.58
CA VAL A 123 9.74 20.43 -12.43
C VAL A 123 9.45 20.05 -13.89
N ASP A 124 9.86 20.89 -14.82
CA ASP A 124 9.73 20.66 -16.26
C ASP A 124 10.91 19.83 -16.79
N ASP A 125 11.13 18.66 -16.18
CA ASP A 125 12.22 17.74 -16.54
C ASP A 125 11.67 16.40 -17.05
N THR A 126 12.41 15.76 -17.96
CA THR A 126 12.06 14.42 -18.45
C THR A 126 12.59 13.40 -17.48
N LEU A 127 11.67 12.86 -16.68
CA LEU A 127 11.97 11.91 -15.64
C LEU A 127 11.78 10.47 -16.13
N GLU A 128 12.71 9.58 -15.77
CA GLU A 128 12.53 8.14 -15.92
C GLU A 128 11.80 7.54 -14.71
N VAL A 129 11.15 6.39 -14.91
CA VAL A 129 10.62 5.54 -13.83
C VAL A 129 11.76 5.13 -12.90
N LEU A 130 11.54 5.20 -11.59
CA LEU A 130 12.63 5.03 -10.61
C LEU A 130 13.14 3.58 -10.58
N THR A 131 14.46 3.42 -10.44
CA THR A 131 15.15 2.12 -10.39
C THR A 131 15.66 1.76 -8.99
N VAL A 132 15.36 2.62 -8.00
CA VAL A 132 15.74 2.52 -6.58
C VAL A 132 14.51 2.73 -5.68
N TRP A 133 14.63 2.37 -4.40
CA TRP A 133 13.51 2.36 -3.44
C TRP A 133 13.40 3.64 -2.60
N ALA A 134 14.51 4.34 -2.39
CA ALA A 134 14.60 5.57 -1.61
C ALA A 134 15.13 6.72 -2.49
N ASP A 135 15.19 7.93 -1.92
CA ASP A 135 15.66 9.17 -2.58
C ASP A 135 14.75 9.74 -3.67
N ASN A 136 13.43 9.54 -3.56
CA ASN A 136 12.48 10.21 -4.42
C ASN A 136 12.05 11.57 -3.87
N GLN A 137 12.13 12.61 -4.69
CA GLN A 137 11.54 13.93 -4.40
C GLN A 137 10.37 14.27 -5.33
N SER A 138 10.05 13.37 -6.28
CA SER A 138 8.97 13.59 -7.23
C SER A 138 7.63 13.55 -6.52
N ILE A 139 6.85 14.59 -6.77
CA ILE A 139 5.52 14.81 -6.22
C ILE A 139 4.67 15.43 -7.33
N LEU A 140 3.38 15.11 -7.36
CA LEU A 140 2.43 15.76 -8.26
C LEU A 140 2.41 17.28 -7.98
N ASN A 141 2.28 18.10 -9.03
CA ASN A 141 2.01 19.51 -8.84
C ASN A 141 0.56 19.75 -8.37
N ALA A 142 0.27 20.95 -7.86
CA ALA A 142 -1.03 21.31 -7.30
C ALA A 142 -1.94 22.08 -8.29
N GLU A 143 -1.74 21.90 -9.59
CA GLU A 143 -2.58 22.53 -10.61
C GLU A 143 -3.91 21.78 -10.79
N MET A 144 -4.95 22.51 -11.19
CA MET A 144 -6.27 21.90 -11.44
C MET A 144 -6.24 20.84 -12.54
N ARG A 145 -5.38 20.99 -13.56
CA ARG A 145 -5.22 19.96 -14.61
C ARG A 145 -4.68 18.64 -14.07
N THR A 146 -3.80 18.69 -13.08
CA THR A 146 -3.27 17.50 -12.39
C THR A 146 -4.35 16.88 -11.50
N VAL A 147 -5.13 17.70 -10.82
CA VAL A 147 -6.33 17.23 -10.08
C VAL A 147 -7.32 16.54 -11.01
N GLU A 148 -7.63 17.14 -12.17
CA GLU A 148 -8.52 16.58 -13.20
C GLU A 148 -7.98 15.27 -13.77
N PHE A 149 -6.67 15.21 -14.05
CA PHE A 149 -6.00 13.97 -14.48
C PHE A 149 -6.21 12.83 -13.47
N MET A 150 -5.98 13.09 -12.19
CA MET A 150 -6.18 12.07 -11.15
C MET A 150 -7.65 11.70 -10.98
N GLN A 151 -8.58 12.64 -11.16
CA GLN A 151 -10.03 12.35 -11.17
C GLN A 151 -10.45 11.52 -12.38
N ASP A 152 -9.83 11.72 -13.53
CA ASP A 152 -10.03 10.90 -14.73
C ASP A 152 -9.50 9.47 -14.53
N VAL A 153 -8.31 9.32 -13.95
CA VAL A 153 -7.78 8.01 -13.51
C VAL A 153 -8.76 7.33 -12.56
N LEU A 154 -9.20 8.04 -11.50
CA LEU A 154 -10.17 7.50 -10.55
C LEU A 154 -11.50 7.16 -11.23
N THR A 155 -11.94 7.90 -12.25
CA THR A 155 -13.17 7.59 -13.00
C THR A 155 -13.10 6.20 -13.62
N GLU A 156 -11.99 5.84 -14.27
CA GLU A 156 -11.81 4.51 -14.83
C GLU A 156 -11.62 3.46 -13.73
N THR A 157 -10.83 3.74 -12.69
CA THR A 157 -10.66 2.86 -11.52
C THR A 157 -12.01 2.49 -10.89
N LEU A 158 -12.92 3.44 -10.68
CA LEU A 158 -14.23 3.20 -10.07
C LEU A 158 -15.15 2.31 -10.91
N GLN A 159 -14.92 2.19 -12.21
CA GLN A 159 -15.66 1.27 -13.08
C GLN A 159 -15.20 -0.18 -12.91
N LEU A 160 -13.92 -0.37 -12.55
CA LEU A 160 -13.31 -1.69 -12.40
C LEU A 160 -13.50 -2.25 -10.98
N PHE A 161 -13.48 -1.37 -9.98
CA PHE A 161 -13.51 -1.77 -8.57
C PHE A 161 -14.86 -1.39 -7.92
N PRO A 162 -15.73 -2.37 -7.60
CA PRO A 162 -17.02 -2.10 -6.96
C PRO A 162 -16.89 -1.74 -5.49
N SER A 163 -15.69 -1.79 -4.90
CA SER A 163 -15.42 -1.47 -3.49
C SER A 163 -15.99 -0.10 -3.08
N LYS A 164 -16.54 -0.04 -1.88
CA LYS A 164 -16.93 1.23 -1.25
C LYS A 164 -15.70 2.09 -0.92
N PHE A 165 -14.60 1.43 -0.56
CA PHE A 165 -13.34 2.07 -0.18
C PHE A 165 -12.40 2.16 -1.37
N ILE A 166 -11.74 3.31 -1.52
CA ILE A 166 -10.69 3.57 -2.51
C ILE A 166 -9.52 4.19 -1.77
N HIS A 167 -8.36 3.58 -1.85
CA HIS A 167 -7.16 4.11 -1.23
C HIS A 167 -6.49 5.10 -2.18
N VAL A 168 -6.06 6.24 -1.65
CA VAL A 168 -5.35 7.27 -2.43
C VAL A 168 -3.91 7.50 -1.93
N GLY A 169 -3.45 6.65 -1.01
CA GLY A 169 -2.13 6.76 -0.42
C GLY A 169 -2.01 7.97 0.51
N GLY A 170 -1.06 8.84 0.20
CA GLY A 170 -0.83 10.11 0.91
C GLY A 170 0.32 10.06 1.91
N ASP A 171 1.06 8.97 1.94
CA ASP A 171 2.28 8.78 2.71
C ASP A 171 3.50 9.43 2.05
N GLU A 172 4.52 9.67 2.88
CA GLU A 172 5.90 10.07 2.50
C GLU A 172 6.04 11.16 1.43
N ALA A 173 5.05 12.05 1.31
CA ALA A 173 5.02 13.05 0.26
C ALA A 173 6.04 14.17 0.55
N VAL A 174 7.26 14.02 0.02
CA VAL A 174 8.37 14.97 0.20
C VAL A 174 8.06 16.35 -0.38
N LYS A 175 8.04 17.37 0.47
CA LYS A 175 7.59 18.74 0.12
C LYS A 175 8.64 19.66 -0.49
N THR A 176 9.88 19.19 -0.65
CA THR A 176 11.02 20.03 -1.09
C THR A 176 10.74 20.75 -2.41
N LEU A 177 10.15 20.06 -3.39
CA LEU A 177 9.83 20.67 -4.69
C LEU A 177 8.67 21.67 -4.61
N TRP A 178 7.67 21.44 -3.75
CA TRP A 178 6.59 22.41 -3.54
C TRP A 178 7.11 23.70 -2.88
N LYS A 179 8.00 23.56 -1.88
CA LYS A 179 8.63 24.70 -1.18
C LYS A 179 9.46 25.57 -2.12
N SER A 180 10.22 24.96 -3.03
CA SER A 180 11.12 25.68 -3.92
C SER A 180 10.46 26.21 -5.20
N SER A 181 9.25 25.75 -5.54
CA SER A 181 8.59 26.10 -6.80
C SER A 181 7.78 27.39 -6.71
N PRO A 182 8.14 28.47 -7.45
CA PRO A 182 7.36 29.71 -7.46
C PRO A 182 5.92 29.52 -7.93
N ARG A 183 5.70 28.55 -8.83
CA ARG A 183 4.39 28.15 -9.37
C ARG A 183 3.50 27.55 -8.29
N VAL A 184 4.04 26.64 -7.48
CA VAL A 184 3.31 26.02 -6.36
C VAL A 184 3.04 27.05 -5.26
N GLN A 185 4.04 27.87 -4.92
CA GLN A 185 3.88 28.94 -3.94
C GLN A 185 2.83 29.99 -4.36
N ALA A 186 2.73 30.31 -5.66
CA ALA A 186 1.66 31.16 -6.18
C ALA A 186 0.29 30.52 -6.00
N ARG A 187 0.17 29.22 -6.29
CA ARG A 187 -1.07 28.46 -6.09
C ARG A 187 -1.50 28.42 -4.62
N MET A 188 -0.57 28.25 -3.68
CA MET A 188 -0.88 28.29 -2.24
C MET A 188 -1.46 29.65 -1.82
N ARG A 189 -0.90 30.76 -2.34
CA ARG A 189 -1.45 32.11 -2.10
C ARG A 189 -2.86 32.28 -2.67
N GLU A 190 -3.12 31.78 -3.88
CA GLU A 190 -4.47 31.79 -4.47
C GLU A 190 -5.48 31.01 -3.62
N LEU A 191 -5.06 29.86 -3.10
CA LEU A 191 -5.88 28.99 -2.26
C LEU A 191 -5.99 29.46 -0.81
N ARG A 192 -5.19 30.46 -0.41
CA ARG A 192 -5.08 30.96 0.98
C ARG A 192 -4.68 29.86 1.97
N ILE A 193 -3.71 29.05 1.55
CA ILE A 193 -3.15 27.93 2.31
C ILE A 193 -1.80 28.37 2.91
N ASN A 194 -1.54 27.97 4.16
CA ASN A 194 -0.39 28.45 4.94
C ASN A 194 0.92 27.71 4.62
N ASP A 195 0.85 26.40 4.40
CA ASP A 195 2.01 25.54 4.20
C ASP A 195 1.73 24.36 3.26
N GLU A 196 2.77 23.59 2.95
CA GLU A 196 2.70 22.46 2.03
C GLU A 196 1.92 21.26 2.59
N ASP A 197 1.74 21.18 3.91
CA ASP A 197 0.97 20.11 4.54
C ASP A 197 -0.52 20.38 4.33
N GLU A 198 -0.97 21.61 4.57
CA GLU A 198 -2.31 22.07 4.17
C GLU A 198 -2.55 21.95 2.65
N LEU A 199 -1.51 22.13 1.80
CA LEU A 199 -1.62 21.91 0.36
C LEU A 199 -1.85 20.43 0.01
N GLN A 200 -1.19 19.51 0.71
CA GLN A 200 -1.48 18.08 0.59
C GLN A 200 -2.94 17.79 1.00
N SER A 201 -3.40 18.32 2.15
CA SER A 201 -4.78 18.10 2.59
C SER A 201 -5.78 18.69 1.59
N TRP A 202 -5.47 19.83 0.96
CA TRP A 202 -6.28 20.39 -0.12
C TRP A 202 -6.37 19.43 -1.32
N PHE A 203 -5.25 18.86 -1.78
CA PHE A 203 -5.23 17.92 -2.90
C PHE A 203 -6.06 16.67 -2.57
N ILE A 204 -5.83 16.06 -1.40
CA ILE A 204 -6.59 14.89 -0.92
C ILE A 204 -8.08 15.22 -0.78
N ARG A 205 -8.44 16.44 -0.35
CA ARG A 205 -9.83 16.89 -0.27
C ARG A 205 -10.51 16.96 -1.63
N GLN A 206 -9.79 17.34 -2.70
CA GLN A 206 -10.35 17.29 -4.05
C GLN A 206 -10.76 15.86 -4.43
N MET A 207 -9.93 14.87 -4.09
CA MET A 207 -10.21 13.45 -4.34
C MET A 207 -11.34 12.94 -3.45
N SER A 208 -11.35 13.31 -2.17
CA SER A 208 -12.42 12.95 -1.24
C SER A 208 -13.78 13.43 -1.74
N VAL A 209 -13.90 14.72 -2.09
CA VAL A 209 -15.15 15.29 -2.64
C VAL A 209 -15.56 14.57 -3.92
N PHE A 210 -14.61 14.26 -4.80
CA PHE A 210 -14.87 13.54 -6.04
C PHE A 210 -15.41 12.13 -5.80
N LEU A 211 -14.82 11.40 -4.84
CA LEU A 211 -15.20 10.04 -4.45
C LEU A 211 -16.54 10.01 -3.72
N THR A 212 -16.76 10.91 -2.76
CA THR A 212 -18.02 10.99 -1.98
C THR A 212 -19.21 11.26 -2.88
N LYS A 213 -19.09 12.15 -3.87
CA LYS A 213 -20.14 12.41 -4.87
C LYS A 213 -20.53 11.16 -5.68
N ARG A 214 -19.67 10.14 -5.71
CA ARG A 214 -19.88 8.86 -6.39
C ARG A 214 -20.17 7.70 -5.43
N GLY A 215 -20.52 8.01 -4.17
CA GLY A 215 -20.86 7.02 -3.16
C GLY A 215 -19.66 6.20 -2.65
N ARG A 216 -18.43 6.69 -2.86
CA ARG A 216 -17.19 6.03 -2.43
C ARG A 216 -16.62 6.74 -1.20
N ARG A 217 -15.83 6.01 -0.40
CA ARG A 217 -15.11 6.52 0.77
C ARG A 217 -13.60 6.43 0.53
N LEU A 218 -12.91 7.53 0.81
CA LEU A 218 -11.47 7.62 0.70
C LEU A 218 -10.81 6.91 1.89
N VAL A 219 -9.76 6.14 1.60
CA VAL A 219 -8.78 5.65 2.57
C VAL A 219 -7.42 6.29 2.26
N GLY A 220 -6.67 6.68 3.27
CA GLY A 220 -5.29 7.11 3.11
C GLY A 220 -4.44 6.84 4.36
N TRP A 221 -3.13 6.86 4.19
CA TRP A 221 -2.15 6.63 5.26
C TRP A 221 -2.17 7.78 6.29
N ASP A 222 -1.80 7.51 7.53
CA ASP A 222 -2.02 8.44 8.66
C ASP A 222 -1.43 9.86 8.51
N GLU A 223 -0.48 10.08 7.60
CA GLU A 223 -0.01 11.38 7.13
C GLU A 223 -1.15 12.29 6.66
N ILE A 224 -2.24 11.75 6.10
CA ILE A 224 -3.36 12.59 5.61
C ILE A 224 -4.05 13.38 6.73
N LEU A 225 -3.79 13.04 8.01
CA LEU A 225 -4.23 13.83 9.16
C LEU A 225 -3.59 15.22 9.21
N GLU A 226 -2.41 15.38 8.62
CA GLU A 226 -1.66 16.63 8.56
C GLU A 226 -2.46 17.62 7.70
N GLY A 227 -2.83 18.77 8.28
CA GLY A 227 -3.67 19.82 7.66
C GLY A 227 -5.20 19.54 7.60
N GLY A 228 -5.66 18.46 8.24
CA GLY A 228 -7.08 18.20 8.53
C GLY A 228 -7.85 17.43 7.46
N LEU A 229 -8.80 16.60 7.91
CA LEU A 229 -9.48 15.62 7.06
C LEU A 229 -10.91 15.99 6.65
N PRO A 230 -11.31 15.65 5.41
CA PRO A 230 -12.71 15.69 5.01
C PRO A 230 -13.56 14.74 5.88
N PRO A 231 -14.81 15.12 6.23
CA PRO A 231 -15.74 14.20 6.89
C PRO A 231 -15.87 12.90 6.10
N SER A 232 -15.96 11.76 6.80
CA SER A 232 -16.11 10.39 6.25
C SER A 232 -14.85 9.69 5.69
N THR A 233 -13.69 10.34 5.71
CA THR A 233 -12.39 9.69 5.40
C THR A 233 -12.06 8.58 6.41
N THR A 234 -11.50 7.48 5.90
CA THR A 234 -10.92 6.40 6.71
C THR A 234 -9.40 6.52 6.72
N VAL A 235 -8.78 6.33 7.88
CA VAL A 235 -7.33 6.46 8.06
C VAL A 235 -6.68 5.09 8.24
N MET A 236 -5.60 4.80 7.52
CA MET A 236 -4.77 3.62 7.74
C MET A 236 -3.52 3.98 8.57
N SER A 237 -3.48 3.51 9.82
CA SER A 237 -2.45 3.90 10.80
C SER A 237 -1.25 2.95 10.72
N TRP A 238 -0.12 3.42 10.18
CA TRP A 238 1.06 2.59 9.94
C TRP A 238 2.27 2.99 10.78
N ARG A 239 2.40 4.28 11.15
CA ARG A 239 3.48 4.82 12.03
C ARG A 239 3.23 4.53 13.51
N GLY A 240 2.78 3.31 13.81
CA GLY A 240 2.28 2.88 15.11
C GLY A 240 0.77 3.10 15.27
N THR A 241 0.31 3.30 16.50
CA THR A 241 -1.12 3.40 16.84
C THR A 241 -1.61 4.84 17.07
N ARG A 242 -0.68 5.80 17.19
CA ARG A 242 -1.01 7.19 17.55
C ARG A 242 -1.89 7.89 16.51
N GLY A 243 -1.57 7.71 15.22
CA GLY A 243 -2.38 8.25 14.12
C GLY A 243 -3.81 7.73 14.16
N GLY A 244 -3.98 6.42 14.31
CA GLY A 244 -5.28 5.77 14.47
C GLY A 244 -6.07 6.27 15.68
N ILE A 245 -5.44 6.42 16.85
CA ILE A 245 -6.11 6.96 18.04
C ILE A 245 -6.58 8.40 17.80
N ALA A 246 -5.73 9.24 17.19
CA ALA A 246 -6.08 10.62 16.87
C ALA A 246 -7.24 10.71 15.88
N ALA A 247 -7.22 9.89 14.82
CA ALA A 247 -8.28 9.81 13.82
C ALA A 247 -9.61 9.36 14.43
N ALA A 248 -9.60 8.30 15.25
CA ALA A 248 -10.81 7.78 15.91
C ALA A 248 -11.44 8.82 16.86
N ARG A 249 -10.62 9.58 17.60
CA ARG A 249 -11.09 10.67 18.47
C ARG A 249 -11.72 11.83 17.69
N GLN A 250 -11.34 12.01 16.43
CA GLN A 250 -11.91 12.98 15.51
C GLN A 250 -13.15 12.44 14.75
N GLY A 251 -13.56 11.19 15.03
CA GLY A 251 -14.74 10.57 14.41
C GLY A 251 -14.47 9.90 13.06
N HIS A 252 -13.20 9.70 12.70
CA HIS A 252 -12.82 8.97 11.50
C HIS A 252 -12.71 7.48 11.77
N ASP A 253 -13.13 6.68 10.79
CA ASP A 253 -12.90 5.24 10.81
C ASP A 253 -11.42 4.93 10.59
N VAL A 254 -10.92 3.84 11.19
CA VAL A 254 -9.50 3.51 11.20
C VAL A 254 -9.27 2.06 10.83
N ILE A 255 -8.25 1.83 10.00
CA ILE A 255 -7.66 0.51 9.75
C ILE A 255 -6.27 0.50 10.38
N MET A 256 -6.01 -0.46 11.25
CA MET A 256 -4.72 -0.55 11.94
C MET A 256 -3.71 -1.32 11.08
N ALA A 257 -2.57 -0.70 10.79
CA ALA A 257 -1.50 -1.28 9.98
C ALA A 257 -0.10 -1.04 10.59
N PRO A 258 0.11 -1.05 11.93
CA PRO A 258 1.36 -0.59 12.51
C PRO A 258 2.56 -1.44 12.06
N SER A 259 3.61 -0.79 11.57
CA SER A 259 4.83 -1.45 11.05
C SER A 259 5.54 -2.36 12.05
N SER A 260 5.38 -2.08 13.34
CA SER A 260 5.92 -2.91 14.43
C SER A 260 5.36 -4.34 14.48
N HIS A 261 4.15 -4.57 13.96
CA HIS A 261 3.47 -5.87 14.05
C HIS A 261 3.01 -6.38 12.69
N LEU A 262 2.70 -5.50 11.74
CA LEU A 262 1.93 -5.87 10.54
C LEU A 262 2.67 -5.60 9.23
N TYR A 263 3.97 -5.31 9.26
CA TYR A 263 4.80 -5.24 8.05
C TYR A 263 5.51 -6.58 7.85
N PHE A 264 5.08 -7.30 6.83
CA PHE A 264 5.53 -8.66 6.54
C PHE A 264 6.66 -8.68 5.50
N ASP A 265 7.06 -7.53 4.98
CA ASP A 265 8.33 -7.30 4.27
C ASP A 265 9.54 -7.26 5.23
N HIS A 266 9.31 -7.18 6.54
CA HIS A 266 10.35 -7.29 7.56
C HIS A 266 10.85 -8.73 7.77
N TYR A 267 12.09 -8.86 8.25
CA TYR A 267 12.67 -10.14 8.68
C TYR A 267 11.81 -10.90 9.69
N GLN A 268 11.85 -12.23 9.61
CA GLN A 268 11.14 -13.18 10.49
C GLN A 268 12.06 -13.90 11.48
N SER A 269 13.37 -13.92 11.20
CA SER A 269 14.41 -14.53 12.03
C SER A 269 15.38 -13.48 12.55
N ARG A 270 16.05 -13.82 13.66
CA ARG A 270 17.24 -13.09 14.12
C ARG A 270 18.48 -13.45 13.31
N ASP A 271 18.53 -14.65 12.77
CA ASP A 271 19.53 -15.04 11.80
C ASP A 271 19.21 -14.37 10.45
N ARG A 272 19.72 -13.15 10.26
CA ARG A 272 19.49 -12.37 9.04
C ARG A 272 20.38 -12.81 7.88
N GLU A 273 21.47 -13.53 8.16
CA GLU A 273 22.39 -14.02 7.14
C GLU A 273 21.82 -15.27 6.46
N GLY A 274 21.09 -16.11 7.21
CA GLY A 274 20.36 -17.26 6.69
C GLY A 274 19.02 -16.94 6.01
N GLU A 275 18.53 -15.70 6.08
CA GLU A 275 17.24 -15.29 5.50
C GLU A 275 17.43 -14.57 4.15
N PRO A 276 16.45 -14.67 3.23
CA PRO A 276 16.42 -13.82 2.04
C PRO A 276 16.54 -12.34 2.40
N LEU A 277 17.13 -11.55 1.50
CA LEU A 277 17.24 -10.11 1.70
C LEU A 277 15.84 -9.50 1.92
N ALA A 278 15.71 -8.74 3.00
CA ALA A 278 14.53 -7.99 3.37
C ALA A 278 14.91 -6.55 3.72
N ILE A 279 13.92 -5.64 3.69
CA ILE A 279 14.15 -4.20 3.90
C ILE A 279 14.78 -3.89 5.26
N GLY A 280 14.51 -4.73 6.26
CA GLY A 280 14.98 -4.58 7.62
C GLY A 280 13.94 -5.10 8.60
N GLY A 281 13.81 -4.39 9.72
CA GLY A 281 12.83 -4.72 10.75
C GLY A 281 13.03 -6.10 11.39
N PHE A 282 12.06 -6.48 12.22
CA PHE A 282 11.92 -7.81 12.78
C PHE A 282 10.47 -7.99 13.25
N THR A 283 9.67 -8.71 12.46
CA THR A 283 8.26 -8.97 12.75
C THR A 283 8.05 -10.48 12.81
N PRO A 284 8.48 -11.16 13.89
CA PRO A 284 8.26 -12.60 14.06
C PRO A 284 6.79 -12.94 14.32
N ILE A 285 6.42 -14.20 14.16
CA ILE A 285 5.01 -14.65 14.23
C ILE A 285 4.36 -14.41 15.61
N ASP A 286 5.12 -14.53 16.69
CA ASP A 286 4.68 -14.26 18.06
C ASP A 286 4.33 -12.77 18.26
N SER A 287 5.11 -11.85 17.68
CA SER A 287 4.78 -10.42 17.64
C SER A 287 3.44 -10.17 16.95
N VAL A 288 3.23 -10.77 15.76
CA VAL A 288 1.95 -10.66 15.04
C VAL A 288 0.80 -11.19 15.90
N TYR A 289 0.97 -12.36 16.52
CA TYR A 289 -0.08 -12.99 17.34
C TYR A 289 -0.43 -12.16 18.59
N ALA A 290 0.57 -11.49 19.18
CA ALA A 290 0.40 -10.63 20.34
C ALA A 290 -0.34 -9.32 20.04
N PHE A 291 -0.48 -8.96 18.76
CA PHE A 291 -1.15 -7.73 18.35
C PHE A 291 -2.62 -7.68 18.82
N GLU A 292 -3.02 -6.49 19.26
CA GLU A 292 -4.39 -6.14 19.62
C GLU A 292 -4.86 -4.99 18.71
N PRO A 293 -5.83 -5.24 17.81
CA PRO A 293 -6.31 -4.23 16.87
C PRO A 293 -6.88 -2.97 17.55
N VAL A 294 -7.60 -3.11 18.67
CA VAL A 294 -8.13 -1.96 19.41
C VAL A 294 -7.08 -1.48 20.40
N PRO A 295 -6.45 -0.30 20.21
CA PRO A 295 -5.39 0.17 21.09
C PRO A 295 -5.86 0.26 22.54
N ARG A 296 -5.02 -0.16 23.48
CA ARG A 296 -5.35 -0.13 24.93
C ARG A 296 -5.63 1.30 25.44
N ASP A 297 -4.95 2.28 24.86
CA ASP A 297 -5.06 3.69 25.24
C ASP A 297 -6.21 4.41 24.52
N LEU A 298 -6.99 3.70 23.69
CA LEU A 298 -8.19 4.22 23.05
C LEU A 298 -9.39 4.05 23.97
N GLU A 299 -10.11 5.14 24.25
CA GLU A 299 -11.30 5.11 25.07
C GLU A 299 -12.40 4.25 24.42
N ALA A 300 -13.10 3.44 25.23
CA ALA A 300 -14.10 2.48 24.73
C ALA A 300 -15.17 3.11 23.82
N ARG A 301 -15.53 4.38 24.07
CA ARG A 301 -16.49 5.12 23.23
C ARG A 301 -16.04 5.30 21.77
N PHE A 302 -14.74 5.28 21.50
CA PHE A 302 -14.16 5.42 20.15
C PHE A 302 -13.79 4.09 19.51
N ALA A 303 -13.87 2.97 20.24
CA ALA A 303 -13.45 1.66 19.74
C ALA A 303 -14.23 1.21 18.48
N HIS A 304 -15.47 1.68 18.33
CA HIS A 304 -16.31 1.37 17.16
C HIS A 304 -15.78 1.97 15.84
N HIS A 305 -14.88 2.95 15.89
CA HIS A 305 -14.21 3.49 14.70
C HIS A 305 -13.08 2.59 14.19
N ILE A 306 -12.60 1.64 15.00
CA ILE A 306 -11.58 0.69 14.55
C ILE A 306 -12.28 -0.40 13.72
N LEU A 307 -12.17 -0.30 12.39
CA LEU A 307 -12.81 -1.22 11.45
C LEU A 307 -12.11 -2.60 11.39
N GLY A 308 -10.82 -2.64 11.71
CA GLY A 308 -10.01 -3.85 11.65
C GLY A 308 -8.52 -3.53 11.55
N ALA A 309 -7.75 -4.52 11.09
CA ALA A 309 -6.31 -4.38 10.85
C ALA A 309 -5.88 -5.09 9.56
N GLN A 310 -4.70 -4.75 9.05
CA GLN A 310 -4.18 -5.28 7.79
C GLN A 310 -2.67 -5.53 7.85
N GLY A 311 -2.24 -6.68 7.32
CA GLY A 311 -0.84 -7.01 7.08
C GLY A 311 -0.37 -6.46 5.74
N GLN A 312 0.78 -5.77 5.73
CA GLN A 312 1.38 -5.15 4.55
C GLN A 312 2.51 -6.03 3.99
N ILE A 313 2.59 -6.09 2.68
CA ILE A 313 3.69 -6.73 1.95
C ILE A 313 4.15 -5.72 0.91
N TRP A 314 5.23 -5.01 1.23
CA TRP A 314 5.97 -4.14 0.33
C TRP A 314 7.04 -4.94 -0.40
N THR A 315 7.26 -4.68 -1.70
CA THR A 315 7.99 -5.62 -2.57
C THR A 315 9.33 -5.11 -3.09
N GLU A 316 9.98 -4.17 -2.44
CA GLU A 316 11.33 -3.67 -2.79
C GLU A 316 12.35 -4.82 -2.94
N TYR A 317 12.33 -5.75 -1.98
CA TYR A 317 13.24 -6.90 -1.94
C TYR A 317 12.55 -8.24 -2.19
N ILE A 318 11.29 -8.22 -2.60
CA ILE A 318 10.46 -9.40 -2.81
C ILE A 318 10.15 -9.54 -4.30
N LYS A 319 11.04 -10.22 -5.03
CA LYS A 319 11.04 -10.18 -6.51
C LYS A 319 9.95 -11.02 -7.18
N GLY A 320 9.33 -11.94 -6.45
CA GLY A 320 8.32 -12.81 -7.07
C GLY A 320 7.43 -13.61 -6.11
N PRO A 321 6.49 -14.38 -6.69
CA PRO A 321 5.42 -15.11 -5.98
C PRO A 321 5.86 -15.90 -4.74
N LYS A 322 6.86 -16.78 -4.89
CA LYS A 322 7.30 -17.65 -3.79
C LYS A 322 7.91 -16.87 -2.64
N GLN A 323 8.58 -15.75 -2.92
CA GLN A 323 9.13 -14.89 -1.88
C GLN A 323 8.02 -14.09 -1.18
N VAL A 324 6.98 -13.66 -1.89
CA VAL A 324 5.77 -13.09 -1.26
C VAL A 324 5.15 -14.10 -0.30
N GLU A 325 5.00 -15.35 -0.73
CA GLU A 325 4.48 -16.43 0.11
C GLU A 325 5.35 -16.66 1.36
N TYR A 326 6.67 -16.70 1.19
CA TYR A 326 7.63 -16.87 2.29
C TYR A 326 7.54 -15.76 3.32
N MET A 327 7.41 -14.52 2.84
CA MET A 327 7.32 -13.35 3.69
C MET A 327 5.94 -13.22 4.34
N ALA A 328 4.85 -13.55 3.65
CA ALA A 328 3.51 -13.45 4.21
C ALA A 328 3.17 -14.60 5.17
N TYR A 329 3.59 -15.83 4.88
CA TYR A 329 3.18 -17.02 5.63
C TYR A 329 4.34 -17.60 6.44
N PRO A 330 4.10 -17.92 7.72
CA PRO A 330 2.78 -18.15 8.35
C PRO A 330 2.22 -16.96 9.15
N ARG A 331 2.85 -15.78 9.11
CA ARG A 331 2.40 -14.58 9.84
C ARG A 331 0.97 -14.16 9.51
N MET A 332 0.55 -14.29 8.26
CA MET A 332 -0.84 -14.03 7.84
C MET A 332 -1.85 -14.95 8.55
N THR A 333 -1.48 -16.19 8.88
CA THR A 333 -2.32 -17.09 9.67
C THR A 333 -2.50 -16.57 11.11
N ALA A 334 -1.43 -16.04 11.72
CA ALA A 334 -1.50 -15.43 13.04
C ALA A 334 -2.40 -14.19 13.02
N LEU A 335 -2.24 -13.33 12.02
CA LEU A 335 -3.09 -12.14 11.84
C LEU A 335 -4.57 -12.52 11.64
N ALA A 336 -4.84 -13.55 10.85
CA ALA A 336 -6.21 -14.04 10.67
C ALA A 336 -6.84 -14.49 12.00
N GLU A 337 -6.09 -15.18 12.87
CA GLU A 337 -6.59 -15.54 14.19
C GLU A 337 -6.77 -14.32 15.11
N VAL A 338 -5.88 -13.33 15.04
CA VAL A 338 -6.00 -12.05 15.77
C VAL A 338 -7.27 -11.31 15.39
N LEU A 339 -7.65 -11.32 14.11
CA LEU A 339 -8.80 -10.58 13.60
C LEU A 339 -10.13 -11.32 13.76
N TRP A 340 -10.10 -12.65 13.84
CA TRP A 340 -11.32 -13.47 13.85
C TRP A 340 -11.69 -14.01 15.23
N THR A 341 -10.69 -14.42 16.03
CA THR A 341 -10.93 -15.13 17.29
C THR A 341 -11.07 -14.14 18.43
N PRO A 342 -12.12 -14.24 19.28
CA PRO A 342 -12.25 -13.40 20.46
C PRO A 342 -11.00 -13.47 21.34
N LYS A 343 -10.57 -12.32 21.85
CA LYS A 343 -9.34 -12.18 22.66
C LYS A 343 -9.23 -13.21 23.79
N SER A 344 -10.33 -13.50 24.49
CA SER A 344 -10.38 -14.47 25.60
C SER A 344 -10.10 -15.92 25.19
N ARG A 345 -10.12 -16.22 23.88
CA ARG A 345 -9.86 -17.55 23.32
C ARG A 345 -8.51 -17.66 22.61
N LYS A 346 -7.74 -16.56 22.54
CA LYS A 346 -6.40 -16.58 21.95
C LYS A 346 -5.42 -17.20 22.96
N ASP A 347 -4.63 -18.15 22.47
CA ASP A 347 -3.55 -18.81 23.20
C ASP A 347 -2.44 -19.15 22.19
N PHE A 348 -1.26 -18.59 22.41
CA PHE A 348 -0.16 -18.71 21.45
C PHE A 348 0.36 -20.15 21.37
N ALA A 349 0.44 -20.86 22.49
CA ALA A 349 0.90 -22.25 22.50
C ALA A 349 -0.07 -23.14 21.72
N GLY A 350 -1.37 -23.01 21.97
CA GLY A 350 -2.42 -23.70 21.21
C GLY A 350 -2.44 -23.30 19.73
N PHE A 351 -2.17 -22.03 19.40
CA PHE A 351 -2.02 -21.57 18.02
C PHE A 351 -0.85 -22.28 17.33
N MET A 352 0.32 -22.37 17.96
CA MET A 352 1.50 -23.05 17.41
C MET A 352 1.26 -24.55 17.18
N GLN A 353 0.51 -25.22 18.07
CA GLN A 353 0.10 -26.60 17.87
C GLN A 353 -0.81 -26.75 16.63
N ARG A 354 -1.82 -25.88 16.47
CA ARG A 354 -2.69 -25.88 15.27
C ARG A 354 -1.92 -25.53 14.00
N MET A 355 -0.92 -24.65 14.09
CA MET A 355 -0.04 -24.30 12.99
C MET A 355 0.74 -25.50 12.46
N GLY A 356 1.14 -26.45 13.31
CA GLY A 356 1.79 -27.68 12.86
C GLY A 356 0.94 -28.50 11.89
N THR A 357 -0.38 -28.56 12.09
CA THR A 357 -1.32 -29.18 11.14
C THR A 357 -1.56 -28.29 9.92
N HIS A 358 -1.67 -26.98 10.13
CA HIS A 358 -1.95 -26.04 9.05
C HIS A 358 -0.79 -25.90 8.06
N ALA A 359 0.46 -26.01 8.53
CA ALA A 359 1.66 -26.05 7.69
C ALA A 359 1.57 -27.15 6.62
N LYS A 360 1.07 -28.35 6.97
CA LYS A 360 0.84 -29.44 6.01
C LYS A 360 -0.18 -29.06 4.93
N ARG A 361 -1.17 -28.23 5.26
CA ARG A 361 -2.14 -27.72 4.26
C ARG A 361 -1.48 -26.71 3.33
N LEU A 362 -0.64 -25.83 3.86
CA LEU A 362 0.14 -24.89 3.07
C LEU A 362 1.11 -25.63 2.12
N GLU A 363 1.73 -26.72 2.57
CA GLU A 363 2.55 -27.62 1.72
C GLU A 363 1.72 -28.23 0.59
N ILE A 364 0.55 -28.80 0.88
CA ILE A 364 -0.35 -29.38 -0.14
C ILE A 364 -0.79 -28.33 -1.18
N LEU A 365 -0.97 -27.08 -0.76
CA LEU A 365 -1.33 -25.94 -1.62
C LEU A 365 -0.12 -25.30 -2.31
N ASP A 366 1.07 -25.89 -2.18
CA ASP A 366 2.33 -25.39 -2.75
C ASP A 366 2.60 -23.92 -2.38
N VAL A 367 2.41 -23.56 -1.10
CA VAL A 367 2.75 -22.24 -0.57
C VAL A 367 4.21 -22.26 -0.13
N GLY A 368 5.03 -21.34 -0.63
CA GLY A 368 6.43 -21.20 -0.25
C GLY A 368 6.62 -20.55 1.13
N PHE A 369 5.95 -21.01 2.18
CA PHE A 369 5.97 -20.38 3.51
C PHE A 369 7.29 -20.62 4.27
N ARG A 370 7.63 -19.73 5.21
CA ARG A 370 8.75 -19.94 6.14
C ARG A 370 8.40 -21.00 7.17
N ALA A 371 9.20 -22.06 7.28
CA ALA A 371 9.01 -23.06 8.34
C ALA A 371 9.12 -22.40 9.73
N VAL A 372 8.21 -22.76 10.64
CA VAL A 372 8.30 -22.32 12.04
C VAL A 372 8.97 -23.42 12.84
N GLU A 373 10.08 -23.07 13.50
CA GLU A 373 10.74 -23.97 14.44
C GLU A 373 9.80 -24.25 15.62
N ARG A 374 9.79 -25.51 16.08
CA ARG A 374 8.88 -25.99 17.13
C ARG A 374 9.35 -25.62 18.52
#